data_AF-A0A1M3KHE9-F1
#
_entry.id   AF-A0A1M3KHE9-F1
#
_cell.length_a   1.000
_cell.length_b   1.000
_cell.length_c   1.000
_cell.angle_alpha   90.00
_cell.angle_beta   90.00
_cell.angle_gamma   90.00
#
_symmetry.space_group_name_H-M   'P 1'
#
loop_
_entity.id
_entity.type
_entity.pdbx_description
1 polymer ?
#
loop_
_entity_poly.entity_id
_entity_poly.type
_entity_poly.pdbx_seq_one_letter_code
_entity_poly.pdbx_strand_id
1 'polypeptide(L)'
;MNKHARIILGLSVAIALFATFAVAATAKAKGNFTSLLIFNQSTGEVRLLEDPKLLSFFAFSDFKEGMKEAPTHGLGYEIWRLHDGQQRGGLFAFDHLHYYPRGSQSNGYVFYDGIVNGRSEYDQLWFPSTAEGDVLFEKEIAHPANAMPFQWSWGLVAFAALVFGIIAGFTLAKRRATALAQHSIH
;
A
#
# COMPACT_ATOMS: atom_id res chain seq x y z
N MET A 1 -4.71 58.55 -10.63
CA MET A 1 -3.91 57.32 -10.47
C MET A 1 -3.35 56.90 -11.83
N ASN A 2 -2.04 56.98 -11.97
CA ASN A 2 -1.24 56.72 -13.17
C ASN A 2 -1.34 55.25 -13.62
N LYS A 3 -1.39 55.01 -14.95
CA LYS A 3 -1.57 53.67 -15.56
C LYS A 3 -0.61 52.62 -14.99
N HIS A 4 0.62 53.03 -14.68
CA HIS A 4 1.65 52.17 -14.09
C HIS A 4 1.27 51.68 -12.67
N ALA A 5 0.63 52.51 -11.84
CA ALA A 5 0.21 52.12 -10.50
C ALA A 5 -0.91 51.05 -10.53
N ARG A 6 -1.78 51.09 -11.55
CA ARG A 6 -2.84 50.08 -11.75
C ARG A 6 -2.30 48.72 -12.17
N ILE A 7 -1.25 48.71 -13.02
CA ILE A 7 -0.61 47.47 -13.49
C ILE A 7 0.19 46.82 -12.36
N ILE A 8 0.93 47.62 -11.58
CA ILE A 8 1.72 47.12 -10.44
C ILE A 8 0.78 46.52 -9.38
N LEU A 9 -0.31 47.22 -9.02
CA LEU A 9 -1.26 46.72 -8.02
C LEU A 9 -1.97 45.44 -8.48
N GLY A 10 -2.34 45.34 -9.76
CA GLY A 10 -2.94 44.12 -10.33
C GLY A 10 -2.00 42.91 -10.32
N LEU A 11 -0.71 43.13 -10.60
CA LEU A 11 0.30 42.09 -10.57
C LEU A 11 0.59 41.62 -9.13
N SER A 12 0.61 42.53 -8.16
CA SER A 12 0.78 42.18 -6.74
C SER A 12 -0.36 41.32 -6.20
N VAL A 13 -1.61 41.62 -6.58
CA VAL A 13 -2.79 40.81 -6.19
C VAL A 13 -2.77 39.44 -6.86
N ALA A 14 -2.38 39.35 -8.14
CA ALA A 14 -2.26 38.08 -8.85
C ALA A 14 -1.17 37.17 -8.25
N ILE A 15 -0.01 37.74 -7.87
CA ILE A 15 1.07 36.98 -7.21
C ILE A 15 0.65 36.50 -5.82
N ALA A 16 -0.07 37.33 -5.05
CA ALA A 16 -0.61 36.92 -3.74
C ALA A 16 -1.68 35.81 -3.85
N LEU A 17 -2.54 35.85 -4.87
CA LEU A 17 -3.49 34.78 -5.16
C LEU A 17 -2.80 33.48 -5.62
N PHE A 18 -1.73 33.57 -6.42
CA PHE A 18 -0.97 32.39 -6.84
C PHE A 18 -0.20 31.75 -5.67
N ALA A 19 0.34 32.57 -4.76
CA ALA A 19 1.06 32.10 -3.58
C ALA A 19 0.14 31.39 -2.58
N THR A 20 -1.15 31.76 -2.49
CA THR A 20 -2.11 31.10 -1.60
C THR A 20 -2.64 29.77 -2.14
N PHE A 21 -2.70 29.60 -3.47
CA PHE A 21 -3.05 28.31 -4.08
C PHE A 21 -1.92 27.28 -4.01
N ALA A 22 -0.66 27.71 -3.93
CA ALA A 22 0.49 26.81 -3.91
C ALA A 22 0.70 26.08 -2.57
N VAL A 23 0.04 26.50 -1.48
CA VAL A 23 0.26 25.92 -0.13
C VAL A 23 -0.57 24.64 0.12
N ALA A 24 -1.60 24.37 -0.70
CA ALA A 24 -2.45 23.18 -0.52
C ALA A 24 -1.91 21.89 -1.18
N ALA A 25 -0.79 21.97 -1.90
CA ALA A 25 -0.15 20.81 -2.54
C ALA A 25 1.02 20.25 -1.70
N THR A 26 0.95 20.40 -0.38
CA THR A 26 1.91 19.76 0.52
C THR A 26 1.68 18.25 0.51
N ALA A 27 2.51 17.56 -0.27
CA ALA A 27 3.08 16.26 0.08
C ALA A 27 2.12 15.22 0.69
N LYS A 28 1.20 14.66 -0.10
CA LYS A 28 0.78 13.25 0.10
C LYS A 28 1.86 12.33 -0.50
N ALA A 29 3.05 12.37 0.08
CA ALA A 29 4.27 11.81 -0.52
C ALA A 29 4.50 10.32 -0.28
N LYS A 30 3.58 9.60 0.39
CA LYS A 30 3.50 8.12 0.50
C LYS A 30 2.11 7.80 1.06
N GLY A 31 1.45 6.75 0.56
CA GLY A 31 0.01 6.50 0.77
C GLY A 31 -0.41 6.49 2.24
N ASN A 32 -1.49 7.20 2.57
CA ASN A 32 -2.20 7.02 3.84
C ASN A 32 -3.07 5.77 3.69
N PHE A 33 -2.62 4.65 4.25
CA PHE A 33 -3.40 3.42 4.28
C PHE A 33 -4.57 3.59 5.25
N THR A 34 -5.69 2.97 4.94
CA THR A 34 -6.87 2.95 5.82
C THR A 34 -6.94 1.65 6.61
N SER A 35 -6.40 0.56 6.07
CA SER A 35 -6.35 -0.72 6.76
C SER A 35 -5.20 -1.62 6.29
N LEU A 36 -4.91 -2.65 7.07
CA LEU A 36 -4.00 -3.74 6.75
C LEU A 36 -4.80 -5.05 6.72
N LEU A 37 -4.73 -5.78 5.62
CA LEU A 37 -5.18 -7.16 5.58
C LEU A 37 -3.96 -8.06 5.84
N ILE A 38 -4.02 -8.83 6.92
CA ILE A 38 -2.93 -9.66 7.42
C ILE A 38 -3.34 -11.13 7.34
N PHE A 39 -2.51 -11.95 6.71
CA PHE A 39 -2.65 -13.39 6.69
C PHE A 39 -1.49 -14.05 7.44
N ASN A 40 -1.81 -14.81 8.49
CA ASN A 40 -0.83 -15.55 9.27
C ASN A 40 -0.52 -16.87 8.57
N GLN A 41 0.71 -17.04 8.10
CA GLN A 41 1.11 -18.22 7.32
C GLN A 41 1.17 -19.50 8.17
N SER A 42 1.27 -19.39 9.50
CA SER A 42 1.34 -20.55 10.40
C SER A 42 -0.04 -21.10 10.78
N THR A 43 -1.04 -20.23 10.95
CA THR A 43 -2.38 -20.62 11.41
C THR A 43 -3.44 -20.54 10.31
N GLY A 44 -3.17 -19.83 9.22
CA GLY A 44 -4.15 -19.49 8.19
C GLY A 44 -5.13 -18.40 8.61
N GLU A 45 -4.92 -17.76 9.76
CA GLU A 45 -5.79 -16.68 10.27
C GLU A 45 -5.69 -15.44 9.38
N VAL A 46 -6.85 -14.80 9.12
CA VAL A 46 -6.96 -13.54 8.39
C VAL A 46 -7.48 -12.45 9.32
N ARG A 47 -6.83 -11.28 9.33
CA ARG A 47 -7.23 -10.10 10.11
C ARG A 47 -7.26 -8.85 9.25
N LEU A 48 -8.19 -7.96 9.56
CA LEU A 48 -8.21 -6.59 9.08
C LEU A 48 -7.89 -5.66 10.25
N LEU A 49 -6.80 -4.89 10.16
CA LEU A 49 -6.38 -3.94 11.18
C LEU A 49 -6.47 -2.50 10.68
N GLU A 50 -6.87 -1.60 11.58
CA GLU A 50 -7.02 -0.16 11.32
C GLU A 50 -6.18 0.68 12.31
N ASP A 51 -5.18 0.09 12.98
CA ASP A 51 -4.33 0.83 13.93
C ASP A 51 -3.51 1.91 13.20
N PRO A 52 -3.75 3.21 13.46
CA PRO A 52 -3.04 4.31 12.80
C PRO A 52 -1.52 4.23 12.90
N LYS A 53 -0.97 3.56 13.91
CA LYS A 53 0.49 3.40 14.09
C LYS A 53 1.09 2.45 13.06
N LEU A 54 0.32 1.48 12.57
CA LEU A 54 0.76 0.53 11.55
C LEU A 54 0.40 0.96 10.12
N LEU A 55 -0.40 2.01 9.96
CA LEU A 55 -0.84 2.53 8.65
C LEU A 55 0.17 3.47 7.97
N SER A 56 1.36 3.64 8.53
CA SER A 56 2.46 4.36 7.88
C SER A 56 3.20 3.47 6.89
N PHE A 57 3.66 4.05 5.77
CA PHE A 57 4.54 3.33 4.82
C PHE A 57 5.78 2.72 5.48
N PHE A 58 6.30 3.39 6.50
CA PHE A 58 7.51 2.99 7.22
C PHE A 58 7.23 2.31 8.56
N ALA A 59 6.00 1.82 8.78
CA ALA A 59 5.64 1.22 10.06
C ALA A 59 6.47 -0.03 10.39
N PHE A 60 6.87 -0.79 9.37
CA PHE A 60 7.58 -2.07 9.53
C PHE A 60 9.09 -1.96 9.31
N SER A 61 9.53 -1.08 8.41
CA SER A 61 10.93 -0.89 8.06
C SER A 61 11.16 0.55 7.59
N ASP A 62 12.40 1.02 7.66
CA ASP A 62 12.78 2.35 7.16
C ASP A 62 13.23 2.35 5.68
N PHE A 63 13.28 1.17 5.05
CA PHE A 63 13.63 0.94 3.64
C PHE A 63 14.99 1.51 3.20
N LYS A 64 15.94 1.70 4.12
CA LYS A 64 17.28 2.23 3.77
C LYS A 64 18.28 1.14 3.43
N GLU A 65 18.22 0.01 4.12
CA GLU A 65 19.20 -1.07 4.03
C GLU A 65 18.63 -2.27 3.26
N GLY A 66 18.28 -2.03 1.99
CA GLY A 66 17.72 -3.07 1.12
C GLY A 66 18.75 -4.12 0.71
N MET A 67 18.37 -5.39 0.80
CA MET A 67 19.18 -6.55 0.43
C MET A 67 18.44 -7.39 -0.62
N LYS A 68 19.20 -7.97 -1.57
CA LYS A 68 18.62 -8.87 -2.59
C LYS A 68 18.52 -10.31 -2.10
N GLU A 69 19.45 -10.73 -1.27
CA GLU A 69 19.50 -12.09 -0.75
C GLU A 69 18.54 -12.21 0.43
N ALA A 70 17.80 -13.32 0.45
CA ALA A 70 16.89 -13.60 1.54
C ALA A 70 17.68 -13.94 2.81
N PRO A 71 17.39 -13.27 3.95
CA PRO A 71 17.92 -13.67 5.23
C PRO A 71 17.33 -15.02 5.65
N THR A 72 17.92 -15.68 6.64
CA THR A 72 17.26 -16.84 7.25
C THR A 72 15.98 -16.35 7.94
N HIS A 73 14.84 -16.98 7.68
CA HIS A 73 13.58 -16.59 8.31
C HIS A 73 12.67 -17.81 8.53
N GLY A 74 11.76 -17.68 9.49
CA GLY A 74 10.69 -18.66 9.72
C GLY A 74 9.46 -18.39 8.86
N LEU A 75 8.31 -18.90 9.32
CA LEU A 75 7.02 -18.48 8.81
C LEU A 75 6.73 -17.04 9.23
N GLY A 76 6.07 -16.30 8.34
CA GLY A 76 5.75 -14.91 8.56
C GLY A 76 4.27 -14.61 8.39
N TYR A 77 4.03 -13.35 8.06
CA TYR A 77 2.73 -12.77 7.80
C TYR A 77 2.77 -12.17 6.40
N GLU A 78 1.73 -12.44 5.64
CA GLU A 78 1.46 -11.73 4.40
C GLU A 78 0.61 -10.51 4.72
N ILE A 79 1.01 -9.34 4.21
CA ILE A 79 0.39 -8.06 4.56
C ILE A 79 0.08 -7.29 3.28
N TRP A 80 -1.19 -6.95 3.13
CA TRP A 80 -1.69 -6.06 2.10
C TRP A 80 -2.08 -4.73 2.72
N ARG A 81 -1.49 -3.63 2.25
CA ARG A 81 -1.84 -2.29 2.71
C ARG A 81 -2.93 -1.74 1.83
N LEU A 82 -4.06 -1.39 2.44
CA LEU A 82 -5.29 -1.05 1.73
C LEU A 82 -5.61 0.43 1.86
N HIS A 83 -6.30 0.98 0.88
CA HIS A 83 -6.88 2.32 0.92
C HIS A 83 -8.35 2.31 0.50
N ASP A 84 -9.11 3.26 1.02
CA ASP A 84 -10.50 3.45 0.59
C ASP A 84 -10.54 3.98 -0.84
N GLY A 85 -11.36 3.36 -1.68
CA GLY A 85 -11.61 3.83 -3.04
C GLY A 85 -12.57 5.02 -3.02
N GLN A 86 -12.04 6.23 -3.22
CA GLN A 86 -12.82 7.47 -3.13
C GLN A 86 -14.04 7.56 -4.07
N GLN A 87 -14.09 6.77 -5.15
CA GLN A 87 -15.14 6.90 -6.18
C GLN A 87 -16.08 5.70 -6.33
N ARG A 88 -15.76 4.53 -5.75
CA ARG A 88 -16.54 3.30 -5.99
C ARG A 88 -16.95 2.56 -4.73
N GLY A 89 -16.52 3.03 -3.56
CA GLY A 89 -16.64 2.26 -2.32
C GLY A 89 -15.73 1.02 -2.34
N GLY A 90 -15.36 0.55 -1.15
CA GLY A 90 -14.51 -0.63 -0.99
C GLY A 90 -13.03 -0.31 -0.77
N LEU A 91 -12.32 -1.35 -0.32
CA LEU A 91 -10.90 -1.34 -0.02
C LEU A 91 -10.11 -1.82 -1.24
N PHE A 92 -9.03 -1.12 -1.55
CA PHE A 92 -8.14 -1.42 -2.66
C PHE A 92 -6.73 -1.61 -2.16
N ALA A 93 -6.06 -2.67 -2.61
CA ALA A 93 -4.67 -2.91 -2.28
C ALA A 93 -3.78 -1.86 -2.96
N PHE A 94 -2.97 -1.17 -2.15
CA PHE A 94 -1.94 -0.25 -2.61
C PHE A 94 -0.64 -1.00 -2.89
N ASP A 95 -0.20 -1.84 -1.96
CA ASP A 95 1.00 -2.67 -2.08
C ASP A 95 0.88 -3.96 -1.28
N HIS A 96 1.94 -4.77 -1.39
CA HIS A 96 2.05 -6.08 -0.80
C HIS A 96 3.44 -6.26 -0.18
N LEU A 97 3.50 -6.89 0.99
CA LEU A 97 4.74 -7.24 1.66
C LEU A 97 4.57 -8.47 2.55
N HIS A 98 5.69 -9.14 2.84
CA HIS A 98 5.78 -10.17 3.85
C HIS A 98 6.56 -9.65 5.05
N TYR A 99 6.03 -9.88 6.25
CA TYR A 99 6.71 -9.59 7.52
C TYR A 99 7.10 -10.89 8.21
N TYR A 100 8.37 -11.01 8.57
CA TYR A 100 8.95 -12.14 9.26
C TYR A 100 9.40 -11.70 10.65
N PRO A 101 8.74 -12.16 11.73
CA PRO A 101 9.15 -11.83 13.08
C PRO A 101 10.59 -12.27 13.34
N ARG A 102 11.25 -11.53 14.22
CA ARG A 102 12.63 -11.77 14.64
C ARG A 102 12.91 -13.22 15.03
N GLY A 103 11.99 -13.84 15.77
CA GLY A 103 12.22 -15.16 16.36
C GLY A 103 13.47 -15.13 17.24
N SER A 104 14.47 -15.95 16.89
CA SER A 104 15.77 -16.02 17.58
C SER A 104 16.85 -15.07 17.05
N GLN A 105 16.55 -14.24 16.05
CA GLN A 105 17.51 -13.32 15.43
C GLN A 105 17.59 -11.99 16.20
N SER A 106 18.38 -11.02 15.73
CA SER A 106 18.48 -9.69 16.35
C SER A 106 17.33 -8.75 15.94
N ASN A 107 16.85 -8.86 14.70
CA ASN A 107 15.74 -8.12 14.11
C ASN A 107 14.80 -9.06 13.33
N GLY A 108 13.56 -8.64 13.10
CA GLY A 108 12.72 -9.21 12.04
C GLY A 108 13.13 -8.73 10.66
N TYR A 109 12.39 -9.18 9.65
CA TYR A 109 12.62 -8.80 8.26
C TYR A 109 11.31 -8.54 7.53
N VAL A 110 11.36 -7.62 6.58
CA VAL A 110 10.29 -7.33 5.63
C VAL A 110 10.79 -7.67 4.24
N PHE A 111 10.06 -8.52 3.52
CA PHE A 111 10.21 -8.61 2.07
C PHE A 111 9.14 -7.75 1.43
N TYR A 112 9.55 -6.78 0.61
CA TYR A 112 8.60 -5.88 -0.04
C TYR A 112 8.35 -6.32 -1.47
N ASP A 113 7.16 -6.88 -1.73
CA ASP A 113 6.81 -7.38 -3.07
C ASP A 113 6.67 -6.25 -4.08
N GLY A 114 6.03 -5.16 -3.66
CA GLY A 114 5.91 -3.95 -4.45
C GLY A 114 4.51 -3.34 -4.48
N ILE A 115 4.41 -2.25 -5.25
CA ILE A 115 3.16 -1.49 -5.43
C ILE A 115 2.25 -2.20 -6.43
N VAL A 116 0.98 -2.39 -6.06
CA VAL A 116 -0.04 -2.97 -6.95
C VAL A 116 -0.28 -2.05 -8.15
N ASN A 117 -0.16 -2.59 -9.36
CA ASN A 117 -0.24 -1.85 -10.63
C ASN A 117 0.79 -0.71 -10.74
N GLY A 118 1.88 -0.78 -9.99
CA GLY A 118 2.94 0.21 -9.97
C GLY A 118 4.32 -0.43 -9.95
N ARG A 119 5.30 0.40 -9.61
CA ARG A 119 6.66 -0.03 -9.31
C ARG A 119 7.27 0.91 -8.28
N SER A 120 8.17 0.41 -7.47
CA SER A 120 9.04 1.18 -6.60
C SER A 120 10.48 0.72 -6.72
N GLU A 121 11.41 1.60 -6.39
CA GLU A 121 12.81 1.30 -6.15
C GLU A 121 13.03 0.25 -5.05
N TYR A 122 12.04 0.01 -4.18
CA TYR A 122 12.11 -0.95 -3.09
C TYR A 122 11.62 -2.36 -3.48
N ASP A 123 11.03 -2.54 -4.66
CA ASP A 123 10.38 -3.79 -5.06
C ASP A 123 11.37 -4.97 -5.03
N GLN A 124 10.89 -6.12 -4.53
CA GLN A 124 11.63 -7.38 -4.49
C GLN A 124 12.93 -7.31 -3.68
N LEU A 125 12.94 -6.48 -2.62
CA LEU A 125 14.04 -6.36 -1.69
C LEU A 125 13.63 -6.76 -0.27
N TRP A 126 14.61 -7.27 0.45
CA TRP A 126 14.55 -7.56 1.88
C TRP A 126 15.06 -6.38 2.67
N PHE A 127 14.38 -6.06 3.76
CA PHE A 127 14.75 -4.99 4.66
C PHE A 127 14.68 -5.49 6.11
N PRO A 128 15.62 -5.08 6.98
CA PRO A 128 15.44 -5.31 8.41
C PRO A 128 14.19 -4.56 8.89
N SER A 129 13.44 -5.17 9.79
CA SER A 129 12.38 -4.46 10.49
C SER A 129 12.95 -3.48 11.51
N THR A 130 12.16 -2.47 11.88
CA THR A 130 12.49 -1.60 13.01
C THR A 130 12.03 -2.25 14.31
N ALA A 131 12.74 -1.96 15.42
CA ALA A 131 12.34 -2.46 16.74
C ALA A 131 10.94 -1.97 17.15
N GLU A 132 10.62 -0.73 16.80
CA GLU A 132 9.29 -0.15 17.02
C GLU A 132 8.22 -0.87 16.19
N GLY A 133 8.52 -1.19 14.93
CA GLY A 133 7.61 -1.94 14.05
C GLY A 133 7.35 -3.35 14.56
N ASP A 134 8.39 -4.05 15.01
CA ASP A 134 8.28 -5.37 15.62
C ASP A 134 7.36 -5.34 16.85
N VAL A 135 7.63 -4.43 17.79
CA VAL A 135 6.83 -4.33 19.03
C VAL A 135 5.38 -3.97 18.75
N LEU A 136 5.12 -3.05 17.81
CA LEU A 136 3.76 -2.66 17.45
C LEU A 136 3.02 -3.82 16.78
N PHE A 137 3.64 -4.49 15.82
CA PHE A 137 2.99 -5.59 15.12
C PHE A 137 2.72 -6.77 16.06
N GLU A 138 3.71 -7.19 16.85
CA GLU A 138 3.59 -8.27 17.84
C GLU A 138 2.47 -7.98 18.85
N LYS A 139 2.34 -6.74 19.30
CA LYS A 139 1.26 -6.32 20.18
C LYS A 139 -0.11 -6.50 19.51
N GLU A 140 -0.28 -6.09 18.25
CA GLU A 140 -1.58 -6.18 17.57
C GLU A 140 -1.97 -7.63 17.25
N ILE A 141 -1.02 -8.50 16.88
CA ILE A 141 -1.32 -9.91 16.61
C ILE A 141 -1.54 -10.73 17.90
N ALA A 142 -0.93 -10.33 19.02
CA ALA A 142 -1.08 -11.02 20.31
C ALA A 142 -2.45 -10.79 20.94
N HIS A 143 -3.12 -9.67 20.65
CA HIS A 143 -4.51 -9.51 21.01
C HIS A 143 -5.33 -10.53 20.21
N PRO A 144 -6.18 -11.35 20.87
CA PRO A 144 -7.13 -12.16 20.13
C PRO A 144 -7.94 -11.20 19.26
N ALA A 145 -8.04 -11.50 17.96
CA ALA A 145 -8.95 -10.74 17.11
C ALA A 145 -10.28 -10.70 17.85
N ASN A 146 -10.77 -9.52 18.20
CA ASN A 146 -12.18 -9.38 18.49
C ASN A 146 -12.84 -9.98 17.26
N ALA A 147 -13.45 -11.16 17.43
CA ALA A 147 -14.18 -11.81 16.37
C ALA A 147 -15.28 -10.84 16.01
N MET A 148 -15.01 -9.94 15.07
CA MET A 148 -16.05 -9.16 14.45
C MET A 148 -17.02 -10.22 13.96
N PRO A 149 -18.28 -10.22 14.39
CA PRO A 149 -19.24 -11.15 13.87
C PRO A 149 -19.17 -10.96 12.36
N PHE A 150 -18.70 -12.00 11.66
CA PHE A 150 -18.54 -12.04 10.23
C PHE A 150 -19.94 -11.90 9.65
N GLN A 151 -20.40 -10.65 9.50
CA GLN A 151 -21.66 -10.33 8.85
C GLN A 151 -21.43 -10.64 7.37
N TRP A 152 -22.08 -11.70 6.91
CA TRP A 152 -21.85 -12.41 5.64
C TRP A 152 -21.89 -11.55 4.36
N SER A 153 -22.17 -10.25 4.45
CA SER A 153 -22.31 -9.37 3.29
C SER A 153 -20.97 -8.92 2.67
N TRP A 154 -19.89 -8.76 3.45
CA TRP A 154 -18.65 -8.17 2.91
C TRP A 154 -17.59 -9.20 2.50
N GLY A 155 -17.49 -10.33 3.20
CA GLY A 155 -16.53 -11.40 2.85
C GLY A 155 -16.81 -12.02 1.48
N LEU A 156 -18.09 -12.20 1.12
CA LEU A 156 -18.49 -12.66 -0.20
C LEU A 156 -18.25 -11.61 -1.29
N VAL A 157 -18.36 -10.31 -0.97
CA VAL A 157 -18.08 -9.23 -1.92
C VAL A 157 -16.57 -9.10 -2.18
N ALA A 158 -15.74 -9.21 -1.15
CA ALA A 158 -14.28 -9.21 -1.30
C ALA A 158 -13.78 -10.45 -2.06
N PHE A 159 -14.31 -11.63 -1.73
CA PHE A 159 -13.99 -12.87 -2.46
C PHE A 159 -14.48 -12.82 -3.91
N ALA A 160 -15.70 -12.31 -4.16
CA ALA A 160 -16.19 -12.12 -5.51
C ALA A 160 -15.35 -11.10 -6.28
N ALA A 161 -14.96 -9.97 -5.68
CA ALA A 161 -14.11 -8.97 -6.32
C ALA A 161 -12.73 -9.52 -6.70
N LEU A 162 -12.12 -10.34 -5.85
CA LEU A 162 -10.87 -11.04 -6.13
C LEU A 162 -11.02 -12.00 -7.33
N VAL A 163 -12.06 -12.84 -7.32
CA VAL A 163 -12.33 -13.78 -8.42
C VAL A 163 -12.64 -13.06 -9.73
N PHE A 164 -13.45 -12.00 -9.70
CA PHE A 164 -13.76 -11.19 -10.88
C PHE A 164 -12.53 -10.45 -11.41
N GLY A 165 -11.66 -9.95 -10.54
CA GLY A 165 -10.40 -9.32 -10.92
C GLY A 165 -9.47 -10.28 -11.67
N ILE A 166 -9.32 -11.51 -11.18
CA ILE A 166 -8.51 -12.55 -11.82
C ILE A 166 -9.08 -12.93 -13.20
N ILE A 167 -10.40 -13.13 -13.31
CA ILE A 167 -11.05 -13.48 -14.59
C ILE A 167 -10.95 -12.34 -15.60
N ALA A 168 -11.13 -11.09 -15.18
CA ALA A 168 -10.99 -9.92 -16.04
C ALA A 168 -9.55 -9.75 -16.53
N GLY A 169 -8.56 -9.97 -15.66
CA GLY A 169 -7.14 -9.95 -16.03
C GLY A 169 -6.80 -11.00 -17.08
N PHE A 170 -7.30 -12.23 -16.92
CA PHE A 170 -7.04 -13.34 -17.84
C PHE A 170 -7.69 -13.12 -19.22
N THR A 171 -8.91 -12.59 -19.27
CA THR A 171 -9.60 -12.30 -20.54
C THR A 171 -8.95 -11.15 -21.31
N LEU A 172 -8.45 -10.13 -20.62
CA LEU A 172 -7.74 -9.00 -21.23
C LEU A 172 -6.36 -9.41 -21.75
N ALA A 173 -5.62 -10.24 -21.01
CA ALA A 173 -4.34 -10.81 -21.46
C ALA A 173 -4.51 -11.66 -22.72
N LYS A 174 -5.55 -12.50 -22.78
CA LYS A 174 -5.85 -13.35 -23.94
C LYS A 174 -6.17 -12.51 -25.19
N ARG A 175 -6.95 -11.44 -25.06
CA ARG A 175 -7.27 -10.53 -26.17
C ARG A 175 -6.04 -9.80 -26.72
N ARG A 176 -5.12 -9.36 -25.85
CA ARG A 176 -3.85 -8.74 -26.28
C ARG A 176 -2.95 -9.72 -27.02
N ALA A 177 -2.86 -10.96 -26.55
CA ALA A 177 -2.08 -12.00 -27.23
C ALA A 177 -2.60 -12.29 -28.65
N THR A 178 -3.93 -12.34 -28.83
CA THR A 178 -4.54 -12.55 -30.16
C THR A 178 -4.35 -11.35 -31.10
N ALA A 179 -4.45 -10.11 -30.57
CA ALA A 179 -4.24 -8.90 -31.37
C ALA A 179 -2.79 -8.75 -31.85
N LEU A 180 -1.80 -9.12 -31.01
CA LEU A 180 -0.39 -9.09 -31.38
C LEU A 180 -0.04 -10.17 -32.43
N ALA A 181 -0.64 -11.36 -32.33
CA ALA A 181 -0.45 -12.44 -33.30
C ALA A 181 -1.02 -12.10 -34.70
N GLN A 182 -2.04 -11.24 -34.79
CA GLN A 182 -2.58 -10.77 -36.08
C GLN A 182 -1.71 -9.68 -36.72
N HIS A 183 -0.90 -8.95 -35.96
CA HIS A 183 -0.02 -7.91 -36.49
C HIS A 183 1.37 -8.39 -36.91
N SER A 184 1.78 -9.60 -36.52
CA SER A 184 3.06 -10.20 -36.91
C SER A 184 3.01 -11.01 -38.22
N ILE A 185 1.86 -11.03 -38.90
CA ILE A 185 1.65 -11.71 -40.18
C ILE A 185 1.35 -10.65 -41.24
N HIS A 186 2.29 -9.72 -41.46
CA HIS A 186 2.34 -8.85 -42.65
C HIS A 186 3.77 -8.39 -42.88
#